data_AF-A0A563CXA7-F1
#
_entry.id   AF-A0A563CXA7-F1
#
_cell.length_a   1.000
_cell.length_b   1.000
_cell.length_c   1.000
_cell.angle_alpha   90.00
_cell.angle_beta   90.00
_cell.angle_gamma   90.00
#
_symmetry.space_group_name_H-M   'P 1'
#
loop_
_entity.id
_entity.type
_entity.pdbx_description
1 polymer ?
#
loop_
_entity_poly.entity_id
_entity_poly.type
_entity_poly.pdbx_seq_one_letter_code
_entity_poly.pdbx_strand_id
1 'polypeptide(L)'
;MVKAPLDNPNPGYKIIQDSGELDTSVTGYDKNGSAVFGKFGAENLLQRNMKDIEAQYVTDTDALAGIFTSDVKESKHFLDKKARYPDEPVTHAIYLDKSARNVSSIINKLWSPLTGKSSEEIPEASFLNIDKEKYLLAMGFPARELQRPDLDKISLDKLHPKFHKDIIQQIRALYLRPEDIDKIDENNLDDVWSYPTVFDGQRVAIVDETRSSSATLRIADMLLQEAFPDAHIEPVVWSVPPLFRWSLTKDDGSVESHFAAYHVPVWYDSKSSEGRGGIDDNNPELLAKSNKKTERIGRHVLSVMRTEMDSKSRELLDDFALLAKRFSDGDIPYRPDPSSYGGVVGAKHRIEEFYGMPHKDVLPYLQGKVSSEQFKKRLEYHRA
;
A
#
# COMPACT_ATOMS: atom_id res chain seq x y z
N MET A 1 48.30 21.30 20.91
CA MET A 1 47.80 21.62 19.55
C MET A 1 47.87 20.31 18.78
N VAL A 2 46.78 19.68 18.36
CA VAL A 2 45.73 20.15 17.44
C VAL A 2 44.34 19.66 17.90
N LYS A 3 43.30 20.45 17.60
CA LYS A 3 41.86 20.28 17.89
C LYS A 3 41.18 19.22 16.99
N ALA A 4 39.97 18.81 17.41
CA ALA A 4 39.00 17.84 16.85
C ALA A 4 38.57 18.05 15.36
N PRO A 5 37.78 17.10 14.79
CA PRO A 5 36.31 17.12 14.90
C PRO A 5 35.73 15.75 15.34
N LEU A 6 34.75 15.62 16.25
CA LEU A 6 33.31 15.95 16.23
C LEU A 6 32.47 15.27 15.13
N ASP A 7 31.44 14.55 15.61
CA ASP A 7 30.18 14.15 14.96
C ASP A 7 30.15 13.07 13.88
N ASN A 8 29.67 11.88 14.27
CA ASN A 8 28.92 10.99 13.37
C ASN A 8 27.69 10.42 14.11
N PRO A 9 26.47 10.96 13.91
CA PRO A 9 25.30 10.61 14.72
C PRO A 9 24.40 9.51 14.11
N ASN A 10 24.89 8.67 13.18
CA ASN A 10 24.11 7.55 12.63
C ASN A 10 24.99 6.29 12.43
N PRO A 11 24.89 5.25 13.26
CA PRO A 11 25.47 3.97 12.91
C PRO A 11 24.58 3.32 11.85
N GLY A 12 25.02 3.37 10.59
CA GLY A 12 24.61 2.40 9.58
C GLY A 12 23.39 2.72 8.73
N TYR A 13 23.44 3.80 7.94
CA TYR A 13 22.88 3.77 6.59
C TYR A 13 23.88 4.37 5.62
N LYS A 14 24.35 3.57 4.66
CA LYS A 14 24.92 4.05 3.40
C LYS A 14 23.89 3.72 2.32
N ILE A 15 22.97 4.66 2.11
CA ILE A 15 22.17 4.70 0.89
C ILE A 15 22.75 5.85 0.08
N ILE A 16 23.43 5.52 -1.02
CA ILE A 16 23.67 6.48 -2.09
C ILE A 16 22.70 6.10 -3.19
N GLN A 17 21.70 6.94 -3.43
CA GLN A 17 21.00 7.00 -4.70
C GLN A 17 21.75 7.97 -5.61
N ASP A 18 21.87 7.64 -6.89
CA ASP A 18 21.08 8.23 -7.98
C ASP A 18 21.81 7.94 -9.30
N SER A 19 21.14 7.26 -10.24
CA SER A 19 21.65 6.83 -11.54
C SER A 19 22.90 5.89 -11.57
N GLY A 20 22.78 4.78 -12.29
CA GLY A 20 23.90 3.89 -12.63
C GLY A 20 23.74 2.47 -12.12
N GLU A 21 23.93 1.51 -13.02
CA GLU A 21 23.83 0.08 -12.78
C GLU A 21 24.66 -0.36 -11.57
N LEU A 22 24.03 -1.13 -10.68
CA LEU A 22 24.75 -1.83 -9.62
C LEU A 22 25.02 -3.24 -10.11
N ASP A 23 26.31 -3.55 -10.27
CA ASP A 23 26.86 -4.87 -10.54
C ASP A 23 26.23 -5.90 -9.59
N THR A 24 25.47 -6.81 -10.19
CA THR A 24 24.44 -7.67 -9.60
C THR A 24 25.00 -8.88 -8.86
N SER A 25 26.16 -8.76 -8.22
CA SER A 25 26.89 -9.93 -7.73
C SER A 25 27.14 -9.91 -6.20
N VAL A 26 27.02 -8.78 -5.51
CA VAL A 26 27.30 -8.68 -4.07
C VAL A 26 26.06 -8.97 -3.21
N THR A 27 26.11 -10.05 -2.41
CA THR A 27 25.07 -10.46 -1.45
C THR A 27 25.33 -10.08 -0.01
N GLY A 28 26.47 -9.44 0.28
CA GLY A 28 26.83 -8.91 1.61
C GLY A 28 28.29 -8.48 1.68
N TYR A 29 28.73 -8.03 2.85
CA TYR A 29 30.15 -7.76 3.14
C TYR A 29 30.55 -8.48 4.43
N ASP A 30 31.75 -9.05 4.47
CA ASP A 30 32.27 -9.71 5.66
C ASP A 30 32.79 -8.71 6.72
N LYS A 31 33.23 -9.22 7.88
CA LYS A 31 33.74 -8.42 9.01
C LYS A 31 34.96 -7.55 8.69
N ASN A 32 35.58 -7.73 7.52
CA ASN A 32 36.71 -6.96 7.04
C ASN A 32 36.32 -6.00 5.90
N GLY A 33 35.03 -5.91 5.55
CA GLY A 33 34.54 -5.04 4.47
C GLY A 33 34.73 -5.61 3.07
N SER A 34 35.00 -6.91 2.93
CA SER A 34 35.14 -7.58 1.62
C SER A 34 33.78 -8.09 1.12
N ALA A 35 33.49 -7.90 -0.17
CA ALA A 35 32.22 -8.31 -0.77
C ALA A 35 32.06 -9.85 -0.79
N VAL A 36 30.87 -10.32 -0.42
CA VAL A 36 30.45 -11.73 -0.42
C VAL A 36 29.42 -11.92 -1.55
N PHE A 37 29.55 -13.01 -2.33
CA PHE A 37 28.74 -13.31 -3.52
C PHE A 37 27.93 -14.60 -3.29
N GLY A 38 26.63 -14.64 -3.59
CA GLY A 38 25.74 -15.76 -3.27
C GLY A 38 24.43 -15.84 -4.08
N LYS A 39 23.80 -17.02 -4.10
CA LYS A 39 22.46 -17.23 -4.70
C LYS A 39 21.39 -16.77 -3.71
N PHE A 40 20.59 -15.75 -4.07
CA PHE A 40 19.45 -15.30 -3.27
C PHE A 40 18.25 -16.25 -3.46
N GLY A 41 17.87 -16.97 -2.39
CA GLY A 41 16.54 -17.59 -2.24
C GLY A 41 15.67 -16.76 -1.29
N ALA A 42 14.37 -17.07 -1.20
CA ALA A 42 13.42 -16.39 -0.32
C ALA A 42 13.82 -16.46 1.17
N GLU A 43 14.60 -17.49 1.53
CA GLU A 43 15.24 -17.70 2.82
C GLU A 43 16.32 -16.66 3.20
N ASN A 44 16.75 -15.80 2.25
CA ASN A 44 17.85 -14.84 2.45
C ASN A 44 17.38 -13.38 2.62
N LEU A 45 16.08 -13.13 2.77
CA LEU A 45 15.58 -11.82 3.21
C LEU A 45 16.02 -11.62 4.66
N LEU A 46 16.81 -10.57 4.95
CA LEU A 46 17.25 -10.28 6.32
C LEU A 46 16.03 -10.27 7.24
N GLN A 47 16.06 -11.08 8.30
CA GLN A 47 15.03 -11.05 9.33
C GLN A 47 14.94 -9.62 9.87
N ARG A 48 13.84 -8.94 9.56
CA ARG A 48 13.55 -7.63 10.12
C ARG A 48 13.17 -7.84 11.58
N ASN A 49 13.80 -7.10 12.48
CA ASN A 49 13.37 -7.11 13.86
C ASN A 49 11.99 -6.43 13.95
N MET A 50 11.23 -6.76 15.01
CA MET A 50 9.87 -6.25 15.19
C MET A 50 9.81 -4.71 15.22
N LYS A 51 10.80 -4.04 15.82
CA LYS A 51 10.82 -2.58 15.92
C LYS A 51 10.90 -1.90 14.54
N ASP A 52 11.65 -2.50 13.61
CA ASP A 52 11.77 -1.98 12.25
C ASP A 52 10.48 -2.22 11.44
N ILE A 53 9.74 -3.28 11.74
CA ILE A 53 8.42 -3.55 11.13
C ILE A 53 7.41 -2.53 11.64
N GLU A 54 7.32 -2.39 12.98
CA GLU A 54 6.41 -1.43 13.64
C GLU A 54 6.64 0.00 13.14
N ALA A 55 7.90 0.46 13.10
CA ALA A 55 8.24 1.80 12.63
C ALA A 55 7.85 2.01 11.16
N GLN A 56 8.14 1.03 10.29
CA GLN A 56 7.77 1.11 8.88
C GLN A 56 6.27 1.19 8.68
N TYR A 57 5.50 0.39 9.42
CA TYR A 57 4.04 0.38 9.31
C TYR A 57 3.43 1.72 9.74
N VAL A 58 3.96 2.33 10.80
CA VAL A 58 3.58 3.67 11.20
C VAL A 58 3.92 4.68 10.09
N THR A 59 5.13 4.65 9.53
CA THR A 59 5.56 5.56 8.46
C THR A 59 4.72 5.43 7.18
N ASP A 60 4.47 4.20 6.72
CA ASP A 60 3.68 3.95 5.51
C ASP A 60 2.21 4.35 5.71
N THR A 61 1.66 4.07 6.90
CA THR A 61 0.28 4.44 7.25
C THR A 61 0.14 5.96 7.42
N ASP A 62 1.17 6.63 7.95
CA ASP A 62 1.24 8.10 8.02
C ASP A 62 1.21 8.74 6.64
N ALA A 63 2.00 8.23 5.69
CA ALA A 63 1.99 8.71 4.32
C ALA A 63 0.60 8.54 3.67
N LEU A 64 -0.02 7.37 3.82
CA LEU A 64 -1.36 7.12 3.28
C LEU A 64 -2.42 8.00 3.93
N ALA A 65 -2.39 8.16 5.26
CA ALA A 65 -3.30 9.06 5.98
C ALA A 65 -3.13 10.51 5.51
N GLY A 66 -1.89 10.97 5.33
CA GLY A 66 -1.58 12.29 4.79
C GLY A 66 -2.07 12.49 3.35
N ILE A 67 -2.12 11.42 2.53
CA ILE A 67 -2.75 11.49 1.21
C ILE A 67 -4.26 11.66 1.35
N PHE A 68 -4.90 10.91 2.24
CA PHE A 68 -6.35 11.00 2.47
C PHE A 68 -6.76 12.39 2.96
N THR A 69 -5.96 13.01 3.83
CA THR A 69 -6.21 14.38 4.34
C THR A 69 -5.76 15.49 3.40
N SER A 70 -5.11 15.17 2.26
CA SER A 70 -4.47 16.13 1.33
C SER A 70 -3.27 16.90 1.89
N ASP A 71 -2.70 16.46 3.01
CA ASP A 71 -1.44 16.99 3.53
C ASP A 71 -0.24 16.57 2.66
N VAL A 72 -0.37 15.44 1.95
CA VAL A 72 0.66 14.87 1.07
C VAL A 72 0.28 15.12 -0.39
N LYS A 73 1.08 15.97 -1.07
CA LYS A 73 0.87 16.37 -2.47
C LYS A 73 1.87 15.73 -3.45
N GLU A 74 3.02 15.31 -2.93
CA GLU A 74 4.07 14.62 -3.67
C GLU A 74 4.62 13.53 -2.77
N SER A 75 4.77 12.32 -3.29
CA SER A 75 5.22 11.14 -2.54
C SER A 75 5.46 9.96 -3.47
N LYS A 76 6.42 9.09 -3.14
CA LYS A 76 6.63 7.81 -3.84
C LYS A 76 5.40 6.88 -3.79
N HIS A 77 4.41 7.18 -2.96
CA HIS A 77 3.18 6.41 -2.80
C HIS A 77 2.15 6.67 -3.92
N PHE A 78 2.19 7.81 -4.62
CA PHE A 78 1.37 8.01 -5.81
C PHE A 78 1.93 7.24 -7.00
N LEU A 79 1.07 6.73 -7.89
CA LEU A 79 1.51 6.04 -9.11
C LEU A 79 2.57 6.87 -9.87
N ASP A 80 2.26 8.15 -10.08
CA ASP A 80 3.07 9.14 -10.81
C ASP A 80 3.87 10.08 -9.90
N LYS A 81 4.07 9.68 -8.63
CA LYS A 81 4.73 10.44 -7.55
C LYS A 81 4.08 11.75 -7.12
N LYS A 82 3.04 12.22 -7.80
CA LYS A 82 2.31 13.44 -7.46
C LYS A 82 0.82 13.16 -7.35
N ALA A 83 0.15 13.86 -6.44
CA ALA A 83 -1.29 13.87 -6.34
C ALA A 83 -1.90 14.48 -7.61
N ARG A 84 -2.94 13.85 -8.14
CA ARG A 84 -3.73 14.38 -9.25
C ARG A 84 -4.70 15.47 -8.78
N TYR A 85 -5.20 15.33 -7.56
CA TYR A 85 -6.18 16.23 -6.94
C TYR A 85 -5.69 16.72 -5.57
N PRO A 86 -4.64 17.56 -5.52
CA PRO A 86 -3.86 17.85 -4.31
C PRO A 86 -4.57 18.67 -3.23
N ASP A 87 -5.72 19.26 -3.54
CA ASP A 87 -6.42 20.21 -2.66
C ASP A 87 -7.80 19.70 -2.19
N GLU A 88 -8.15 18.45 -2.53
CA GLU A 88 -9.44 17.84 -2.19
C GLU A 88 -9.23 16.61 -1.31
N PRO A 89 -9.79 16.50 -0.10
CA PRO A 89 -9.65 15.30 0.71
C PRO A 89 -10.27 14.08 0.03
N VAL A 90 -9.68 12.91 0.25
CA VAL A 90 -10.26 11.64 -0.20
C VAL A 90 -11.50 11.38 0.65
N THR A 91 -12.64 11.14 0.00
CA THR A 91 -13.88 10.78 0.71
C THR A 91 -14.14 9.29 0.70
N HIS A 92 -13.57 8.56 -0.27
CA HIS A 92 -13.70 7.11 -0.39
C HIS A 92 -12.38 6.44 -0.79
N ALA A 93 -12.09 5.26 -0.22
CA ALA A 93 -10.92 4.45 -0.52
C ALA A 93 -11.33 3.03 -0.96
N ILE A 94 -10.98 2.68 -2.20
CA ILE A 94 -11.17 1.35 -2.78
C ILE A 94 -9.87 0.56 -2.60
N TYR A 95 -9.86 -0.41 -1.71
CA TYR A 95 -8.71 -1.27 -1.43
C TYR A 95 -8.69 -2.46 -2.41
N LEU A 96 -7.55 -2.68 -3.05
CA LEU A 96 -7.37 -3.70 -4.08
C LEU A 96 -6.93 -5.05 -3.49
N ASP A 97 -7.52 -6.11 -4.01
CA ASP A 97 -7.23 -7.50 -3.64
C ASP A 97 -7.49 -7.81 -2.14
N LYS A 98 -7.30 -9.06 -1.74
CA LYS A 98 -7.43 -9.52 -0.35
C LYS A 98 -6.39 -8.90 0.58
N SER A 99 -5.19 -8.56 0.09
CA SER A 99 -4.09 -8.11 0.95
C SER A 99 -4.19 -6.63 1.35
N ALA A 100 -4.75 -5.74 0.50
CA ALA A 100 -4.94 -4.35 0.89
C ALA A 100 -6.06 -4.15 1.94
N ARG A 101 -6.86 -5.19 2.24
CA ARG A 101 -7.89 -5.10 3.29
C ARG A 101 -7.31 -4.84 4.67
N ASN A 102 -6.15 -5.44 4.96
CA ASN A 102 -5.43 -5.20 6.20
C ASN A 102 -4.86 -3.77 6.27
N VAL A 103 -4.63 -3.12 5.13
CA VAL A 103 -4.28 -1.69 5.08
C VAL A 103 -5.45 -0.84 5.59
N SER A 104 -6.70 -1.17 5.22
CA SER A 104 -7.86 -0.49 5.80
C SER A 104 -7.92 -0.66 7.32
N SER A 105 -7.66 -1.88 7.82
CA SER A 105 -7.65 -2.17 9.25
C SER A 105 -6.57 -1.40 10.01
N ILE A 106 -5.33 -1.33 9.49
CA ILE A 106 -4.24 -0.60 10.16
C ILE A 106 -4.45 0.92 10.11
N ILE A 107 -4.99 1.46 9.00
CA ILE A 107 -5.42 2.86 8.91
C ILE A 107 -6.44 3.16 10.01
N ASN A 108 -7.47 2.32 10.19
CA ASN A 108 -8.48 2.52 11.24
C ASN A 108 -7.87 2.60 12.66
N LYS A 109 -6.81 1.82 12.93
CA LYS A 109 -6.16 1.83 14.25
C LYS A 109 -5.22 3.02 14.45
N LEU A 110 -4.52 3.45 13.39
CA LEU A 110 -3.52 4.51 13.48
C LEU A 110 -4.03 5.90 13.06
N TRP A 111 -5.25 6.02 12.51
CA TRP A 111 -5.81 7.27 12.02
C TRP A 111 -5.76 8.40 13.04
N SER A 112 -6.46 8.27 14.17
CA SER A 112 -6.50 9.33 15.19
C SER A 112 -5.11 9.62 15.79
N PRO A 113 -4.28 8.61 16.14
CA PRO A 113 -2.90 8.87 16.59
C PRO A 113 -2.05 9.65 15.58
N LEU A 114 -2.17 9.37 14.28
CA LEU A 114 -1.33 9.99 13.25
C LEU A 114 -1.83 11.38 12.81
N THR A 115 -3.16 11.56 12.75
CA THR A 115 -3.76 12.76 12.15
C THR A 115 -4.32 13.73 13.18
N GLY A 116 -4.54 13.28 14.42
CA GLY A 116 -5.30 14.03 15.42
C GLY A 116 -6.80 14.17 15.12
N LYS A 117 -7.29 13.53 14.05
CA LYS A 117 -8.69 13.59 13.57
C LYS A 117 -9.57 12.51 14.17
N SER A 118 -10.89 12.74 14.11
CA SER A 118 -11.86 11.73 14.56
C SER A 118 -11.90 10.54 13.60
N SER A 119 -12.33 9.38 14.09
CA SER A 119 -12.51 8.20 13.23
C SER A 119 -13.62 8.37 12.19
N GLU A 120 -14.52 9.36 12.35
CA GLU A 120 -15.58 9.67 11.39
C GLU A 120 -15.02 10.39 10.14
N GLU A 121 -13.81 10.94 10.22
CA GLU A 121 -13.12 11.57 9.09
C GLU A 121 -12.32 10.56 8.23
N ILE A 122 -12.31 9.27 8.60
CA ILE A 122 -11.70 8.22 7.78
C ILE A 122 -12.51 8.08 6.49
N PRO A 123 -11.88 8.05 5.30
CA PRO A 123 -12.60 7.80 4.05
C PRO A 123 -13.39 6.50 4.10
N GLU A 124 -14.59 6.50 3.53
CA GLU A 124 -15.39 5.28 3.42
C GLU A 124 -14.60 4.20 2.67
N ALA A 125 -14.67 2.95 3.14
CA ALA A 125 -13.85 1.86 2.61
C ALA A 125 -14.69 0.87 1.79
N SER A 126 -14.22 0.54 0.60
CA SER A 126 -14.74 -0.58 -0.19
C SER A 126 -13.60 -1.41 -0.78
N PHE A 127 -13.95 -2.53 -1.42
CA PHE A 127 -12.98 -3.55 -1.81
C PHE A 127 -13.28 -4.09 -3.20
N LEU A 128 -12.25 -4.16 -4.04
CA LEU A 128 -12.31 -4.80 -5.36
C LEU A 128 -11.19 -5.82 -5.50
N ASN A 129 -11.50 -7.00 -6.03
CA ASN A 129 -10.54 -8.01 -6.43
C ASN A 129 -10.11 -7.77 -7.88
N ILE A 130 -9.14 -6.87 -8.04
CA ILE A 130 -8.45 -6.61 -9.30
C ILE A 130 -7.01 -7.05 -9.10
N ASP A 131 -6.60 -8.10 -9.82
CA ASP A 131 -5.22 -8.56 -9.87
C ASP A 131 -4.69 -8.51 -11.31
N LYS A 132 -3.43 -8.10 -11.46
CA LYS A 132 -2.82 -7.88 -12.78
C LYS A 132 -2.80 -9.13 -13.66
N GLU A 133 -2.62 -10.33 -13.12
CA GLU A 133 -2.31 -11.51 -13.94
C GLU A 133 -3.48 -11.84 -14.88
N LYS A 134 -4.71 -11.80 -14.36
CA LYS A 134 -5.95 -12.02 -15.12
C LYS A 134 -6.05 -11.08 -16.32
N TYR A 135 -5.82 -9.78 -16.10
CA TYR A 135 -5.99 -8.77 -17.14
C TYR A 135 -4.82 -8.75 -18.12
N LEU A 136 -3.58 -8.90 -17.64
CA LEU A 136 -2.40 -8.95 -18.51
C LEU A 136 -2.45 -10.15 -19.46
N LEU A 137 -2.84 -11.33 -18.97
CA LEU A 137 -3.07 -12.50 -19.83
C LEU A 137 -4.18 -12.22 -20.85
N ALA A 138 -5.28 -11.60 -20.45
CA ALA A 138 -6.37 -11.23 -21.35
C ALA A 138 -5.97 -10.17 -22.40
N MET A 139 -4.97 -9.32 -22.10
CA MET A 139 -4.35 -8.36 -23.02
C MET A 139 -3.28 -8.98 -23.93
N GLY A 140 -3.02 -10.29 -23.79
CA GLY A 140 -2.04 -11.03 -24.61
C GLY A 140 -0.59 -10.94 -24.13
N PHE A 141 -0.33 -10.53 -22.89
CA PHE A 141 1.03 -10.59 -22.33
C PHE A 141 1.44 -12.05 -22.13
N PRO A 142 2.68 -12.43 -22.49
CA PRO A 142 3.18 -13.77 -22.21
C PRO A 142 3.42 -13.94 -20.70
N ALA A 143 3.32 -15.18 -20.20
CA ALA A 143 3.47 -15.50 -18.78
C ALA A 143 4.76 -14.92 -18.14
N ARG A 144 5.86 -14.90 -18.90
CA ARG A 144 7.16 -14.35 -18.48
C ARG A 144 7.15 -12.85 -18.20
N GLU A 145 6.18 -12.11 -18.76
CA GLU A 145 6.05 -10.65 -18.61
C GLU A 145 5.04 -10.27 -17.51
N LEU A 146 4.31 -11.21 -16.91
CA LEU A 146 3.28 -10.90 -15.91
C LEU A 146 3.85 -10.33 -14.61
N GLN A 147 5.04 -10.78 -14.22
CA GLN A 147 5.69 -10.27 -13.01
C GLN A 147 6.12 -8.81 -13.21
N ARG A 148 6.73 -8.50 -14.36
CA ARG A 148 7.27 -7.18 -14.72
C ARG A 148 6.77 -6.71 -16.09
N PRO A 149 5.49 -6.39 -16.23
CA PRO A 149 4.98 -5.89 -17.50
C PRO A 149 5.55 -4.50 -17.76
N ASP A 150 5.68 -4.18 -19.04
CA ASP A 150 5.89 -2.83 -19.50
C ASP A 150 4.59 -2.03 -19.32
N LEU A 151 4.59 -1.07 -18.39
CA LEU A 151 3.39 -0.32 -18.02
C LEU A 151 2.81 0.47 -19.20
N ASP A 152 3.66 0.93 -20.13
CA ASP A 152 3.25 1.68 -21.31
C ASP A 152 2.49 0.79 -22.33
N LYS A 153 2.64 -0.54 -22.23
CA LYS A 153 1.93 -1.49 -23.07
C LYS A 153 0.58 -1.92 -22.50
N ILE A 154 0.25 -1.55 -21.26
CA ILE A 154 -1.03 -1.88 -20.64
C ILE A 154 -2.09 -0.94 -21.23
N SER A 155 -3.10 -1.53 -21.89
CA SER A 155 -4.25 -0.80 -22.46
C SER A 155 -5.50 -1.67 -22.36
N LEU A 156 -6.63 -1.08 -21.94
CA LEU A 156 -7.93 -1.78 -21.91
C LEU A 156 -8.42 -2.13 -23.31
N ASP A 157 -8.02 -1.40 -24.35
CA ASP A 157 -8.40 -1.66 -25.75
C ASP A 157 -7.91 -3.02 -26.26
N LYS A 158 -6.93 -3.62 -25.59
CA LYS A 158 -6.41 -4.96 -25.90
C LYS A 158 -7.29 -6.07 -25.34
N LEU A 159 -8.23 -5.76 -24.44
CA LEU A 159 -9.16 -6.73 -23.90
C LEU A 159 -10.25 -7.06 -24.94
N HIS A 160 -10.80 -8.27 -24.86
CA HIS A 160 -11.97 -8.61 -25.66
C HIS A 160 -13.13 -7.64 -25.33
N PRO A 161 -13.81 -7.01 -26.32
CA PRO A 161 -14.78 -5.95 -26.07
C PRO A 161 -15.90 -6.32 -25.09
N LYS A 162 -16.39 -7.57 -25.17
CA LYS A 162 -17.38 -8.08 -24.22
C LYS A 162 -16.84 -8.15 -22.79
N PHE A 163 -15.62 -8.66 -22.61
CA PHE A 163 -15.03 -8.78 -21.27
C PHE A 163 -14.75 -7.41 -20.66
N HIS A 164 -14.21 -6.48 -21.46
CA HIS A 164 -14.01 -5.09 -21.07
C HIS A 164 -15.31 -4.44 -20.62
N LYS A 165 -16.34 -4.46 -21.46
CA LYS A 165 -17.67 -3.92 -21.15
C LYS A 165 -18.27 -4.53 -19.87
N ASP A 166 -18.27 -5.87 -19.79
CA ASP A 166 -18.86 -6.60 -18.66
C ASP A 166 -18.17 -6.23 -17.33
N ILE A 167 -16.85 -6.04 -17.30
CA ILE A 167 -16.11 -5.66 -16.09
C ILE A 167 -16.42 -4.22 -15.69
N ILE A 168 -16.40 -3.27 -16.63
CA ILE A 168 -16.69 -1.85 -16.36
C ILE A 168 -18.12 -1.69 -15.80
N GLN A 169 -19.10 -2.37 -16.42
CA GLN A 169 -20.48 -2.33 -15.97
C GLN A 169 -20.65 -2.94 -14.57
N GLN A 170 -19.97 -4.05 -14.27
CA GLN A 170 -19.99 -4.65 -12.93
C GLN A 170 -19.39 -3.72 -11.88
N ILE A 171 -18.24 -3.11 -12.18
CA ILE A 171 -17.61 -2.13 -11.28
C ILE A 171 -18.57 -0.97 -11.05
N ARG A 172 -19.13 -0.36 -12.10
CA ARG A 172 -20.08 0.75 -11.98
C ARG A 172 -21.32 0.36 -11.16
N ALA A 173 -21.91 -0.81 -11.44
CA ALA A 173 -23.11 -1.30 -10.78
C ALA A 173 -22.93 -1.45 -9.25
N LEU A 174 -21.73 -1.81 -8.79
CA LEU A 174 -21.44 -1.98 -7.36
C LEU A 174 -21.49 -0.66 -6.56
N TYR A 175 -21.39 0.47 -7.24
CA TYR A 175 -21.30 1.79 -6.62
C TYR A 175 -22.41 2.73 -7.11
N LEU A 176 -23.51 2.17 -7.63
CA LEU A 176 -24.75 2.92 -7.76
C LEU A 176 -25.24 3.36 -6.37
N ARG A 177 -26.06 4.39 -6.32
CA ARG A 177 -26.70 4.78 -5.06
C ARG A 177 -27.58 3.63 -4.55
N PRO A 178 -27.70 3.44 -3.22
CA PRO A 178 -28.42 2.30 -2.64
C PRO A 178 -29.86 2.14 -3.15
N GLU A 179 -30.54 3.24 -3.48
CA GLU A 179 -31.90 3.25 -4.03
C GLU A 179 -32.01 2.76 -5.48
N ASP A 180 -30.89 2.68 -6.21
CA ASP A 180 -30.86 2.33 -7.63
C ASP A 180 -30.42 0.88 -7.88
N ILE A 181 -29.73 0.25 -6.92
CA ILE A 181 -29.23 -1.12 -7.08
C ILE A 181 -30.34 -2.16 -7.24
N ASP A 182 -31.53 -1.90 -6.70
CA ASP A 182 -32.66 -2.81 -6.86
C ASP A 182 -33.31 -2.69 -8.25
N LYS A 183 -33.08 -1.59 -8.96
CA LYS A 183 -33.68 -1.29 -10.27
C LYS A 183 -32.98 -1.98 -11.45
N ILE A 184 -31.69 -2.29 -11.31
CA ILE A 184 -30.89 -2.89 -12.39
C ILE A 184 -31.22 -4.38 -12.61
N ASP A 185 -31.16 -4.84 -13.86
CA ASP A 185 -31.23 -6.26 -14.20
C ASP A 185 -29.84 -6.89 -14.08
N GLU A 186 -29.66 -7.83 -13.14
CA GLU A 186 -28.38 -8.51 -12.93
C GLU A 186 -27.94 -9.38 -14.13
N ASN A 187 -28.85 -9.70 -15.06
CA ASN A 187 -28.53 -10.41 -16.30
C ASN A 187 -28.14 -9.49 -17.45
N ASN A 188 -28.41 -8.18 -17.32
CA ASN A 188 -28.11 -7.18 -18.33
C ASN A 188 -27.83 -5.82 -17.68
N LEU A 189 -26.55 -5.51 -17.50
CA LEU A 189 -26.08 -4.27 -16.87
C LEU A 189 -25.96 -3.09 -17.84
N ASP A 190 -26.67 -3.10 -18.97
CA ASP A 190 -26.60 -2.01 -19.96
C ASP A 190 -27.16 -0.68 -19.45
N ASP A 191 -28.10 -0.71 -18.51
CA ASP A 191 -28.77 0.48 -17.99
C ASP A 191 -28.02 1.18 -16.85
N VAL A 192 -26.94 0.60 -16.32
CA VAL A 192 -26.14 1.14 -15.18
C VAL A 192 -25.61 2.56 -15.41
N TRP A 193 -25.47 2.98 -16.67
CA TRP A 193 -25.06 4.32 -17.06
C TRP A 193 -26.16 5.37 -16.87
N SER A 194 -27.41 4.95 -16.73
CA SER A 194 -28.56 5.83 -16.52
C SER A 194 -28.73 6.27 -15.07
N TYR A 195 -27.95 5.70 -14.15
CA TYR A 195 -28.05 5.94 -12.72
C TYR A 195 -26.79 6.65 -12.20
N PRO A 196 -26.95 7.57 -11.22
CA PRO A 196 -25.83 8.20 -10.55
C PRO A 196 -25.09 7.20 -9.67
N THR A 197 -23.83 7.52 -9.39
CA THR A 197 -22.97 6.71 -8.50
C THR A 197 -22.74 7.43 -7.18
N VAL A 198 -22.24 6.71 -6.19
CA VAL A 198 -21.79 7.31 -4.92
C VAL A 198 -20.48 8.09 -5.08
N PHE A 199 -19.81 7.98 -6.24
CA PHE A 199 -18.52 8.62 -6.52
C PHE A 199 -18.61 9.87 -7.40
N ASP A 200 -19.79 10.22 -7.91
CA ASP A 200 -19.94 11.37 -8.80
C ASP A 200 -19.46 12.66 -8.09
N GLY A 201 -18.43 13.31 -8.63
CA GLY A 201 -17.80 14.50 -8.07
C GLY A 201 -16.98 14.28 -6.79
N GLN A 202 -16.72 13.03 -6.41
CA GLN A 202 -15.94 12.68 -5.21
C GLN A 202 -14.48 12.37 -5.56
N ARG A 203 -13.55 12.64 -4.63
CA ARG A 203 -12.18 12.14 -4.72
C ARG A 203 -12.08 10.74 -4.12
N VAL A 204 -11.73 9.78 -4.96
CA VAL A 204 -11.67 8.36 -4.61
C VAL A 204 -10.25 7.86 -4.73
N ALA A 205 -9.67 7.37 -3.63
CA ALA A 205 -8.38 6.73 -3.64
C ALA A 205 -8.50 5.26 -4.02
N ILE A 206 -7.62 4.78 -4.90
CA ILE A 206 -7.43 3.36 -5.17
C ILE A 206 -6.19 2.92 -4.42
N VAL A 207 -6.32 2.00 -3.47
CA VAL A 207 -5.24 1.62 -2.56
C VAL A 207 -4.77 0.20 -2.87
N ASP A 208 -3.55 0.08 -3.39
CA ASP A 208 -2.82 -1.18 -3.42
C ASP A 208 -1.91 -1.30 -2.19
N GLU A 209 -1.61 -2.53 -1.76
CA GLU A 209 -0.86 -2.79 -0.54
C GLU A 209 0.61 -2.40 -0.68
N THR A 210 1.29 -2.92 -1.70
CA THR A 210 2.74 -2.83 -1.83
C THR A 210 3.15 -2.56 -3.27
N ARG A 211 4.02 -1.57 -3.48
CA ARG A 211 4.60 -1.32 -4.79
C ARG A 211 5.52 -2.46 -5.20
N SER A 212 5.07 -3.25 -6.16
CA SER A 212 5.89 -4.20 -6.91
C SER A 212 6.11 -3.69 -8.34
N SER A 213 5.30 -4.10 -9.32
CA SER A 213 5.35 -3.59 -10.70
C SER A 213 4.45 -2.39 -10.97
N SER A 214 3.58 -2.02 -10.02
CA SER A 214 2.49 -1.04 -10.20
C SER A 214 1.43 -1.40 -11.26
N ALA A 215 1.49 -2.59 -11.85
CA ALA A 215 0.58 -3.00 -12.92
C ALA A 215 -0.87 -3.17 -12.42
N THR A 216 -1.06 -3.79 -11.24
CA THR A 216 -2.38 -3.95 -10.63
C THR A 216 -3.05 -2.60 -10.42
N LEU A 217 -2.33 -1.67 -9.78
CA LEU A 217 -2.80 -0.31 -9.54
C LEU A 217 -3.08 0.45 -10.85
N ARG A 218 -2.24 0.30 -11.88
CA ARG A 218 -2.46 0.92 -13.20
C ARG A 218 -3.72 0.38 -13.90
N ILE A 219 -3.96 -0.92 -13.84
CA ILE A 219 -5.17 -1.55 -14.41
C ILE A 219 -6.40 -1.06 -13.66
N ALA A 220 -6.35 -1.03 -12.33
CA ALA A 220 -7.46 -0.53 -11.52
C ALA A 220 -7.76 0.96 -11.79
N ASP A 221 -6.72 1.80 -11.93
CA ASP A 221 -6.84 3.20 -12.32
C ASP A 221 -7.62 3.34 -13.64
N MET A 222 -7.20 2.61 -14.68
CA MET A 222 -7.86 2.64 -15.99
C MET A 222 -9.33 2.15 -15.92
N LEU A 223 -9.60 1.06 -15.21
CA LEU A 223 -10.95 0.51 -15.07
C LEU A 223 -11.89 1.46 -14.31
N LEU A 224 -11.40 2.09 -13.24
CA LEU A 224 -12.22 2.98 -12.39
C LEU A 224 -12.44 4.35 -13.03
N GLN A 225 -11.47 4.87 -13.77
CA GLN A 225 -11.65 6.08 -14.57
C GLN A 225 -12.75 5.91 -15.63
N GLU A 226 -12.81 4.74 -16.28
CA GLU A 226 -13.87 4.47 -17.25
C GLU A 226 -15.23 4.21 -16.58
N ALA A 227 -15.26 3.50 -15.44
CA ALA A 227 -16.51 3.23 -14.71
C ALA A 227 -17.13 4.50 -14.06
N PHE A 228 -16.29 5.45 -13.65
CA PHE A 228 -16.66 6.67 -12.91
C PHE A 228 -16.01 7.92 -13.53
N PRO A 229 -16.46 8.35 -14.72
CA PRO A 229 -15.84 9.47 -15.44
C PRO A 229 -15.94 10.81 -14.69
N ASP A 230 -16.93 10.96 -13.80
CA ASP A 230 -17.15 12.17 -13.00
C ASP A 230 -16.45 12.12 -11.63
N ALA A 231 -15.72 11.05 -11.32
CA ALA A 231 -14.99 10.90 -10.06
C ALA A 231 -13.52 11.32 -10.21
N HIS A 232 -12.95 11.89 -9.16
CA HIS A 232 -11.55 12.26 -9.08
C HIS A 232 -10.72 11.07 -8.57
N ILE A 233 -10.36 10.15 -9.47
CA ILE A 233 -9.66 8.90 -9.14
C ILE A 233 -8.15 9.11 -8.89
N GLU A 234 -7.68 8.71 -7.70
CA GLU A 234 -6.30 8.84 -7.23
C GLU A 234 -5.66 7.47 -6.91
N PRO A 235 -4.76 6.93 -7.76
CA PRO A 235 -4.09 5.66 -7.50
C PRO A 235 -2.90 5.80 -6.54
N VAL A 236 -2.94 5.04 -5.44
CA VAL A 236 -1.96 5.06 -4.37
C VAL A 236 -1.53 3.65 -3.93
N VAL A 237 -0.32 3.54 -3.41
CA VAL A 237 0.18 2.34 -2.73
C VAL A 237 0.44 2.65 -1.26
N TRP A 238 0.12 1.72 -0.37
CA TRP A 238 0.41 1.88 1.05
C TRP A 238 1.90 1.78 1.37
N SER A 239 2.59 0.75 0.87
CA SER A 239 4.02 0.55 1.12
C SER A 239 4.86 0.60 -0.16
N VAL A 240 6.06 1.18 -0.09
CA VAL A 240 7.02 1.26 -1.20
C VAL A 240 8.37 0.69 -0.78
N PRO A 241 8.48 -0.65 -0.71
CA PRO A 241 9.73 -1.30 -0.34
C PRO A 241 10.79 -1.10 -1.44
N PRO A 242 12.09 -1.14 -1.09
CA PRO A 242 13.15 -1.29 -2.09
C PRO A 242 12.91 -2.53 -2.95
N LEU A 243 13.27 -2.48 -4.22
CA LEU A 243 13.18 -3.63 -5.13
C LEU A 243 14.54 -4.29 -5.28
N PHE A 244 14.60 -5.62 -5.13
CA PHE A 244 15.74 -6.45 -5.45
C PHE A 244 15.58 -7.03 -6.86
N ARG A 245 16.67 -7.10 -7.64
CA ARG A 245 16.67 -7.61 -9.01
C ARG A 245 17.77 -8.65 -9.16
N TRP A 246 17.48 -9.72 -9.90
CA TRP A 246 18.48 -10.74 -10.25
C TRP A 246 18.21 -11.27 -11.65
N SER A 247 19.21 -11.91 -12.24
CA SER A 247 19.09 -12.55 -13.55
C SER A 247 19.41 -14.04 -13.44
N LEU A 248 18.63 -14.86 -14.12
CA LEU A 248 18.87 -16.29 -14.26
C LEU A 248 19.27 -16.57 -15.71
N THR A 249 20.46 -17.11 -15.92
CA THR A 249 20.85 -17.65 -17.23
C THR A 249 20.31 -19.07 -17.33
N LYS A 250 19.46 -19.32 -18.32
CA LYS A 250 18.91 -20.64 -18.63
C LYS A 250 19.94 -21.46 -19.41
N ASP A 251 19.73 -22.78 -19.47
CA ASP A 251 20.63 -23.72 -20.16
C ASP A 251 20.78 -23.42 -21.67
N ASP A 252 19.81 -22.74 -22.27
CA ASP A 252 19.83 -22.28 -23.67
C ASP A 252 20.61 -20.96 -23.88
N GLY A 253 21.25 -20.43 -22.82
CA GLY A 253 21.99 -19.17 -22.84
C GLY A 253 21.11 -17.92 -22.75
N SER A 254 19.78 -18.07 -22.71
CA SER A 254 18.88 -16.93 -22.51
C SER A 254 18.97 -16.41 -21.07
N VAL A 255 18.86 -15.09 -20.90
CA VAL A 255 18.89 -14.44 -19.59
C VAL A 255 17.48 -13.97 -19.25
N GLU A 256 16.97 -14.43 -18.12
CA GLU A 256 15.67 -14.05 -17.57
C GLU A 256 15.89 -13.12 -16.38
N SER A 257 15.37 -11.89 -16.46
CA SER A 257 15.44 -10.93 -15.36
C SER A 257 14.25 -11.08 -14.44
N HIS A 258 14.53 -11.19 -13.15
CA HIS A 258 13.58 -11.31 -12.06
C HIS A 258 13.70 -10.11 -11.12
N PHE A 259 12.63 -9.83 -10.38
CA PHE A 259 12.67 -8.85 -9.29
C PHE A 259 11.67 -9.20 -8.20
N ALA A 260 11.92 -8.71 -6.99
CA ALA A 260 11.03 -8.85 -5.86
C ALA A 260 11.09 -7.60 -4.98
N ALA A 261 10.02 -7.35 -4.25
CA ALA A 261 10.07 -6.41 -3.15
C ALA A 261 11.00 -6.96 -2.06
N TYR A 262 11.85 -6.10 -1.49
CA TYR A 262 12.77 -6.46 -0.41
C TYR A 262 12.04 -6.96 0.84
N HIS A 263 10.80 -6.51 1.02
CA HIS A 263 9.89 -7.06 2.01
C HIS A 263 8.46 -6.95 1.50
N VAL A 264 7.63 -7.84 2.00
CA VAL A 264 6.16 -7.78 1.89
C VAL A 264 5.59 -7.68 3.30
N PRO A 265 4.34 -7.22 3.46
CA PRO A 265 3.72 -7.14 4.77
C PRO A 265 3.61 -8.52 5.43
N VAL A 266 3.65 -8.57 6.76
CA VAL A 266 3.71 -9.81 7.55
C VAL A 266 2.53 -10.76 7.33
N TRP A 267 1.39 -10.24 6.84
CA TRP A 267 0.21 -11.02 6.50
C TRP A 267 0.18 -11.50 5.05
N TYR A 268 1.22 -11.20 4.27
CA TYR A 268 1.32 -11.68 2.90
C TYR A 268 1.83 -13.13 2.89
N ASP A 269 0.97 -14.04 2.45
CA ASP A 269 1.31 -15.41 2.09
C ASP A 269 0.87 -15.68 0.64
N SER A 270 1.79 -16.15 -0.20
CA SER A 270 1.47 -16.49 -1.60
C SER A 270 0.73 -17.82 -1.72
N LYS A 271 0.78 -18.67 -0.68
CA LYS A 271 0.20 -20.02 -0.66
C LYS A 271 -1.10 -20.09 0.14
N SER A 272 -1.46 -19.03 0.85
CA SER A 272 -2.63 -19.00 1.72
C SER A 272 -3.36 -17.66 1.64
N SER A 273 -4.67 -17.69 1.81
CA SER A 273 -5.51 -16.51 2.03
C SER A 273 -5.74 -16.20 3.52
N GLU A 274 -5.25 -17.04 4.44
CA GLU A 274 -5.35 -16.77 5.88
C GLU A 274 -4.60 -15.49 6.27
N GLY A 275 -5.03 -14.86 7.38
CA GLY A 275 -4.48 -13.58 7.82
C GLY A 275 -5.00 -12.37 7.03
N ARG A 276 -5.92 -12.56 6.07
CA ARG A 276 -6.45 -11.51 5.19
C ARG A 276 -7.94 -11.22 5.40
N GLY A 277 -8.39 -11.32 6.64
CA GLY A 277 -9.75 -10.96 7.07
C GLY A 277 -10.82 -12.01 6.80
N GLY A 278 -10.45 -13.29 6.58
CA GLY A 278 -11.40 -14.35 6.22
C GLY A 278 -11.92 -14.23 4.79
N ILE A 279 -11.03 -13.98 3.83
CA ILE A 279 -11.40 -13.63 2.46
C ILE A 279 -10.58 -14.45 1.49
N ASP A 280 -11.27 -15.09 0.56
CA ASP A 280 -10.69 -15.95 -0.45
C ASP A 280 -10.61 -15.24 -1.80
N ASP A 281 -10.00 -15.92 -2.77
CA ASP A 281 -9.87 -15.42 -4.13
C ASP A 281 -11.24 -15.22 -4.81
N ASN A 282 -11.22 -14.47 -5.92
CA ASN A 282 -12.40 -14.32 -6.76
C ASN A 282 -12.89 -15.70 -7.24
N ASN A 283 -14.17 -16.03 -6.95
CA ASN A 283 -14.83 -17.22 -7.46
C ASN A 283 -16.19 -16.83 -8.07
N PRO A 284 -16.23 -16.52 -9.37
CA PRO A 284 -17.45 -16.06 -10.02
C PRO A 284 -18.60 -17.08 -9.98
N GLU A 285 -18.30 -18.38 -10.03
CA GLU A 285 -19.31 -19.44 -10.00
C GLU A 285 -20.00 -19.55 -8.64
N LEU A 286 -19.23 -19.39 -7.56
CA LEU A 286 -19.76 -19.35 -6.20
C LEU A 286 -20.57 -18.06 -5.97
N LEU A 287 -20.01 -16.91 -6.35
CA LEU A 287 -20.66 -15.60 -6.18
C LEU A 287 -21.94 -15.48 -7.00
N ALA A 288 -22.02 -16.10 -8.19
CA ALA A 288 -23.25 -16.17 -8.98
C ALA A 288 -24.41 -16.88 -8.27
N LYS A 289 -24.13 -17.72 -7.26
CA LYS A 289 -25.12 -18.43 -6.45
C LYS A 289 -25.40 -17.73 -5.11
N SER A 290 -24.81 -16.56 -4.87
CA SER A 290 -25.03 -15.80 -3.64
C SER A 290 -26.48 -15.33 -3.53
N ASN A 291 -26.97 -15.25 -2.29
CA ASN A 291 -28.27 -14.62 -2.01
C ASN A 291 -28.22 -13.10 -2.14
N LYS A 292 -27.04 -12.46 -2.12
CA LYS A 292 -26.90 -11.01 -2.28
C LYS A 292 -26.76 -10.60 -3.74
N LYS A 293 -27.62 -9.70 -4.20
CA LYS A 293 -27.61 -9.14 -5.56
C LYS A 293 -26.25 -8.51 -5.91
N THR A 294 -25.68 -7.74 -4.98
CA THR A 294 -24.34 -7.13 -5.10
C THR A 294 -23.24 -8.15 -5.42
N GLU A 295 -23.23 -9.28 -4.71
CA GLU A 295 -22.23 -10.34 -4.92
C GLU A 295 -22.41 -11.03 -6.28
N ARG A 296 -23.67 -11.24 -6.72
CA ARG A 296 -23.96 -11.80 -8.05
C ARG A 296 -23.54 -10.87 -9.19
N ILE A 297 -23.81 -9.57 -9.05
CA ILE A 297 -23.41 -8.53 -10.00
C ILE A 297 -21.88 -8.46 -10.04
N GLY A 298 -21.22 -8.21 -8.91
CA GLY A 298 -19.77 -8.01 -8.83
C GLY A 298 -18.93 -9.28 -8.92
N ARG A 299 -19.50 -10.39 -9.38
CA ARG A 299 -18.89 -11.73 -9.24
C ARG A 299 -17.51 -11.88 -9.87
N HIS A 300 -17.12 -11.02 -10.83
CA HIS A 300 -15.78 -11.07 -11.45
C HIS A 300 -14.78 -10.05 -10.87
N VAL A 301 -15.22 -9.20 -9.95
CA VAL A 301 -14.44 -8.10 -9.37
C VAL A 301 -14.53 -8.04 -7.84
N LEU A 302 -15.22 -8.98 -7.21
CA LEU A 302 -15.31 -9.14 -5.76
C LEU A 302 -14.59 -10.41 -5.29
N SER A 303 -14.05 -10.37 -4.07
CA SER A 303 -13.54 -11.56 -3.39
C SER A 303 -14.69 -12.36 -2.75
N VAL A 304 -14.47 -13.66 -2.52
CA VAL A 304 -15.38 -14.46 -1.70
C VAL A 304 -15.14 -14.16 -0.24
N MET A 305 -16.19 -13.77 0.48
CA MET A 305 -16.14 -13.60 1.93
C MET A 305 -16.43 -14.95 2.60
N ARG A 306 -15.56 -15.37 3.53
CA ARG A 306 -15.87 -16.52 4.40
C ARG A 306 -16.96 -16.13 5.39
N THR A 307 -17.68 -17.14 5.89
CA THR A 307 -18.66 -16.95 6.97
C THR A 307 -18.00 -16.54 8.28
N GLU A 308 -16.75 -16.98 8.51
CA GLU A 308 -15.99 -16.66 9.70
C GLU A 308 -14.56 -16.21 9.34
N MET A 309 -14.07 -15.25 10.11
CA MET A 309 -12.68 -14.81 10.06
C MET A 309 -11.77 -15.87 10.68
N ASP A 310 -10.69 -16.21 9.98
CA ASP A 310 -9.66 -17.16 10.45
C ASP A 310 -8.87 -16.60 11.65
N SER A 311 -8.25 -17.50 12.44
CA SER A 311 -7.55 -17.10 13.67
C SER A 311 -6.38 -16.14 13.41
N LYS A 312 -5.61 -16.35 12.33
CA LYS A 312 -4.49 -15.47 11.97
C LYS A 312 -4.98 -14.05 11.67
N SER A 313 -6.13 -13.92 11.01
CA SER A 313 -6.74 -12.61 10.77
C SER A 313 -7.14 -11.91 12.07
N ARG A 314 -7.66 -12.65 13.07
CA ARG A 314 -8.00 -12.07 14.38
C ARG A 314 -6.75 -11.64 15.15
N GLU A 315 -5.74 -12.52 15.20
CA GLU A 315 -4.43 -12.22 15.80
C GLU A 315 -3.80 -10.97 15.18
N LEU A 316 -3.87 -10.83 13.86
CA LEU A 316 -3.36 -9.65 13.16
C LEU A 316 -4.11 -8.35 13.55
N LEU A 317 -5.44 -8.41 13.75
CA LEU A 317 -6.21 -7.25 14.20
C LEU A 317 -5.84 -6.84 15.64
N ASP A 318 -5.56 -7.82 16.50
CA ASP A 318 -5.04 -7.58 17.85
C ASP A 318 -3.63 -6.98 17.80
N ASP A 319 -2.77 -7.46 16.90
CA ASP A 319 -1.44 -6.90 16.65
C ASP A 319 -1.50 -5.45 16.15
N PHE A 320 -2.45 -5.09 15.28
CA PHE A 320 -2.65 -3.71 14.86
C PHE A 320 -3.13 -2.81 15.99
N ALA A 321 -4.00 -3.32 16.87
CA ALA A 321 -4.42 -2.58 18.07
C ALA A 321 -3.23 -2.37 19.03
N LEU A 322 -2.39 -3.39 19.21
CA LEU A 322 -1.18 -3.30 20.01
C LEU A 322 -0.17 -2.32 19.41
N LEU A 323 0.03 -2.34 18.09
CA LEU A 323 0.87 -1.38 17.36
C LEU A 323 0.41 0.05 17.62
N ALA A 324 -0.88 0.33 17.44
CA ALA A 324 -1.45 1.67 17.64
C ALA A 324 -1.32 2.14 19.09
N LYS A 325 -1.54 1.24 20.06
CA LYS A 325 -1.32 1.52 21.48
C LYS A 325 0.14 1.88 21.76
N ARG A 326 1.09 1.04 21.33
CA ARG A 326 2.53 1.26 21.52
C ARG A 326 3.01 2.55 20.85
N PHE A 327 2.45 2.88 19.68
CA PHE A 327 2.75 4.14 19.01
C PHE A 327 2.24 5.34 19.82
N SER A 328 0.98 5.30 20.25
CA SER A 328 0.36 6.36 21.06
C SER A 328 1.07 6.55 22.41
N ASP A 329 1.53 5.46 23.01
CA ASP A 329 2.27 5.46 24.27
C ASP A 329 3.71 5.97 24.11
N GLY A 330 4.20 6.21 22.88
CA GLY A 330 5.57 6.64 22.61
C GLY A 330 6.62 5.54 22.70
N ASP A 331 6.24 4.28 22.54
CA ASP A 331 7.18 3.15 22.46
C ASP A 331 7.75 2.96 21.05
N ILE A 332 7.02 3.43 20.03
CA ILE A 332 7.46 3.42 18.63
C ILE A 332 7.81 4.85 18.23
N PRO A 333 9.06 5.13 17.84
CA PRO A 333 9.45 6.47 17.40
C PRO A 333 8.72 6.87 16.12
N TYR A 334 7.97 7.96 16.16
CA TYR A 334 7.39 8.57 14.97
C TYR A 334 8.48 9.07 14.01
N ARG A 335 8.46 8.55 12.78
CA ARG A 335 9.40 8.90 11.69
C ARG A 335 8.60 9.08 10.39
N PRO A 336 8.08 10.29 10.09
CA PRO A 336 7.38 10.54 8.85
C PRO A 336 8.31 10.35 7.64
N ASP A 337 7.78 9.91 6.50
CA ASP A 337 8.56 9.78 5.27
C ASP A 337 8.89 11.16 4.70
N PRO A 338 10.18 11.56 4.59
CA PRO A 338 10.55 12.82 3.95
C PRO A 338 10.00 12.99 2.54
N SER A 339 9.82 11.90 1.79
CA SER A 339 9.29 11.98 0.42
C SER A 339 7.84 12.47 0.37
N SER A 340 7.09 12.34 1.47
CA SER A 340 5.67 12.72 1.57
C SER A 340 5.46 14.15 2.09
N TYR A 341 6.46 14.73 2.77
CA TYR A 341 6.31 16.00 3.50
C TYR A 341 7.37 17.02 3.12
N GLY A 342 7.56 17.27 1.82
CA GLY A 342 8.46 18.34 1.35
C GLY A 342 9.94 18.13 1.74
N GLY A 343 10.37 16.88 1.86
CA GLY A 343 11.72 16.50 2.22
C GLY A 343 12.00 16.55 3.72
N VAL A 344 13.30 16.63 4.06
CA VAL A 344 13.78 16.58 5.46
C VAL A 344 13.19 17.70 6.31
N VAL A 345 12.95 18.88 5.71
CA VAL A 345 12.45 20.06 6.42
C VAL A 345 11.01 19.86 6.90
N GLY A 346 10.10 19.40 6.02
CA GLY A 346 8.70 19.19 6.45
C GLY A 346 8.52 17.93 7.29
N ALA A 347 9.32 16.87 7.07
CA ALA A 347 9.36 15.73 8.00
C ALA A 347 9.78 16.15 9.41
N LYS A 348 10.79 17.03 9.52
CA LYS A 348 11.19 17.62 10.80
C LYS A 348 10.06 18.41 11.43
N HIS A 349 9.36 19.24 10.65
CA HIS A 349 8.23 20.02 11.13
C HIS A 349 7.12 19.13 11.70
N ARG A 350 6.74 18.07 11.00
CA ARG A 350 5.76 17.09 11.49
C ARG A 350 6.16 16.42 12.79
N ILE A 351 7.44 16.08 12.95
CA ILE A 351 7.95 15.52 14.22
C ILE A 351 7.77 16.54 15.36
N GLU A 352 8.10 17.80 15.10
CA GLU A 352 7.96 18.89 16.09
C GLU A 352 6.49 19.12 16.47
N GLU A 353 5.58 19.10 15.50
CA GLU A 353 4.14 19.21 15.72
C GLU A 353 3.59 18.02 16.52
N PHE A 354 3.94 16.78 16.13
CA PHE A 354 3.47 15.56 16.77
C PHE A 354 3.87 15.48 18.25
N TYR A 355 5.14 15.75 18.57
CA TYR A 355 5.60 15.70 19.95
C TYR A 355 5.34 17.00 20.73
N GLY A 356 5.10 18.12 20.05
CA GLY A 356 4.96 19.44 20.68
C GLY A 356 6.28 19.96 21.26
N MET A 357 7.42 19.57 20.70
CA MET A 357 8.75 19.97 21.18
C MET A 357 9.77 20.11 20.03
N PRO A 358 10.83 20.91 20.20
CA PRO A 358 11.85 21.10 19.15
C PRO A 358 12.54 19.80 18.75
N HIS A 359 12.84 19.63 17.46
CA HIS A 359 13.41 18.39 16.93
C HIS A 359 14.72 18.01 17.61
N LYS A 360 15.54 18.99 18.03
CA LYS A 360 16.79 18.75 18.77
C LYS A 360 16.58 17.95 20.06
N ASP A 361 15.41 18.07 20.69
CA ASP A 361 15.07 17.44 21.96
C ASP A 361 14.46 16.04 21.74
N VAL A 362 13.83 15.83 20.57
CA VAL A 362 13.33 14.52 20.09
C VAL A 362 14.45 13.65 19.49
N LEU A 363 15.42 14.27 18.81
CA LEU A 363 16.44 13.58 18.02
C LEU A 363 17.19 12.47 18.76
N PRO A 364 17.59 12.61 20.04
CA PRO A 364 18.22 11.52 20.79
C PRO A 364 17.35 10.26 20.90
N TYR A 365 16.02 10.42 21.01
CA TYR A 365 15.08 9.30 21.03
C TYR A 365 14.96 8.67 19.64
N LEU A 366 14.86 9.46 18.58
CA LEU A 366 14.83 8.95 17.20
C LEU A 366 16.12 8.19 16.83
N GLN A 367 17.26 8.58 17.40
CA GLN A 367 18.56 7.92 17.22
C GLN A 367 18.77 6.70 18.14
N GLY A 368 17.80 6.36 19.00
CA GLY A 368 17.92 5.27 19.96
C GLY A 368 18.94 5.53 21.09
N LYS A 369 19.39 6.78 21.27
CA LYS A 369 20.30 7.18 22.35
C LYS A 369 19.59 7.37 23.69
N VAL A 370 18.26 7.50 23.66
CA VAL A 370 17.37 7.64 24.82
C VAL A 370 16.31 6.56 24.72
N SER A 371 16.00 5.88 25.83
CA SER A 371 14.95 4.85 25.85
C SER A 371 13.55 5.47 25.72
N SER A 372 12.54 4.68 25.31
CA SER A 372 11.15 5.17 25.28
C SER A 372 10.71 5.68 26.65
N GLU A 373 10.99 4.96 27.74
CA GLU A 373 10.66 5.37 29.11
C GLU A 373 11.28 6.72 29.49
N GLN A 374 12.55 6.93 29.13
CA GLN A 374 13.23 8.20 29.39
C GLN A 374 12.64 9.34 28.55
N PHE A 375 12.28 9.06 27.30
CA PHE A 375 11.67 10.05 26.42
C PHE A 375 10.26 10.42 26.87
N LYS A 376 9.44 9.46 27.29
CA LYS A 376 8.09 9.69 27.85
C LYS A 376 8.13 10.65 29.04
N LYS A 377 9.05 10.46 29.98
CA LYS A 377 9.25 11.40 31.12
C LYS A 377 9.60 12.82 30.67
N ARG A 378 10.38 12.98 29.61
CA ARG A 378 10.71 14.30 29.04
C ARG A 378 9.50 14.93 28.38
N LEU A 379 8.70 14.14 27.66
CA LEU A 379 7.47 14.57 27.01
C LEU A 379 6.44 15.06 28.03
N GLU A 380 6.28 14.34 29.14
CA GLU A 380 5.43 14.75 30.26
C GLU A 380 5.88 16.08 30.86
N TYR A 381 7.18 16.25 31.11
CA TYR A 381 7.73 17.51 31.64
C TYR A 381 7.54 18.69 30.68
N HIS A 382 7.61 18.47 29.37
CA HIS A 382 7.38 19.51 28.37
C HIS A 382 5.92 19.91 28.19
N ARG A 383 4.98 19.00 28.51
CA ARG A 383 3.53 19.21 28.38
C ARG A 383 2.87 19.76 29.65
N ALA A 384 3.55 19.66 30.79
CA ALA A 384 3.18 20.29 32.06
C ALA A 384 3.63 21.76 32.10
#